data_AF-A0A641MRH9-F1
#
_entry.id   AF-A0A641MRH9-F1
#
_cell.length_a   1.000
_cell.length_b   1.000
_cell.length_c   1.000
_cell.angle_alpha   90.00
_cell.angle_beta   90.00
_cell.angle_gamma   90.00
#
_symmetry.space_group_name_H-M   'P 1'
#
loop_
_entity.id
_entity.type
_entity.pdbx_description
1 polymer ?
#
loop_
_entity_poly.entity_id
_entity_poly.type
_entity_poly.pdbx_seq_one_letter_code
_entity_poly.pdbx_strand_id
1 'polypeptide(L)'
;KVPYWDFDAPDIPNTLRDASAAAIMASAFIELSVYAETNIAKLCLETAKIQIKTLSSPEYLSEPNTNCNFILKHSVGNYPGKGEIDVPLTYADYYYVEALVRYKKYVLKK
;
A
#
# COMPACT_ATOMS: atom_id res chain seq x y z
N LYS A 1 4.85 5.31 -3.00
CA LYS A 1 5.29 4.50 -4.15
C LYS A 1 4.47 3.23 -4.14
N VAL A 2 3.52 3.09 -5.05
CA VAL A 2 2.71 1.86 -5.18
C VAL A 2 3.41 0.95 -6.19
N PRO A 3 3.70 -0.33 -5.89
CA PRO A 3 4.40 -1.20 -6.82
C PRO A 3 3.49 -1.55 -8.01
N TYR A 4 4.10 -2.04 -9.09
CA TYR A 4 3.35 -2.77 -10.11
C TYR A 4 2.84 -4.08 -9.51
N TRP A 5 1.78 -4.66 -10.09
CA TRP A 5 1.29 -5.98 -9.64
C TRP A 5 2.36 -7.08 -9.77
N ASP A 6 3.27 -6.92 -10.72
CA ASP A 6 4.49 -7.72 -10.91
C ASP A 6 5.65 -6.79 -11.25
N PHE A 7 6.81 -6.98 -10.60
CA PHE A 7 8.00 -6.17 -10.82
C PHE A 7 8.71 -6.46 -12.14
N ASP A 8 8.44 -7.62 -12.74
CA ASP A 8 9.02 -8.10 -14.00
C ASP A 8 7.97 -8.11 -15.12
N ALA A 9 6.83 -7.45 -14.93
CA ALA A 9 5.79 -7.35 -15.96
C ALA A 9 6.35 -6.76 -17.27
N PRO A 10 6.09 -7.40 -18.43
CA PRO A 10 6.69 -7.01 -19.70
C PRO A 10 6.23 -5.61 -20.16
N ASP A 11 5.05 -5.18 -19.74
CA ASP A 11 4.43 -3.92 -20.17
C ASP A 11 4.81 -2.72 -19.29
N ILE A 12 5.80 -2.84 -18.40
CA ILE A 12 6.30 -1.72 -17.60
C ILE A 12 6.79 -0.59 -18.54
N PRO A 13 6.35 0.67 -18.36
CA PRO A 13 5.64 1.22 -17.20
C PRO A 13 4.10 1.30 -17.31
N ASN A 14 3.51 0.79 -18.38
CA ASN A 14 2.08 0.87 -18.67
C ASN A 14 1.24 -0.23 -17.98
N THR A 15 1.88 -1.13 -17.23
CA THR A 15 1.18 -2.16 -16.47
C THR A 15 0.48 -1.61 -15.22
N LEU A 16 -0.42 -2.40 -14.66
CA LEU A 16 -1.20 -2.02 -13.47
C LEU A 16 -0.36 -1.96 -12.20
N ARG A 17 -0.78 -1.10 -11.28
CA ARG A 17 -0.27 -1.04 -9.92
C ARG A 17 -1.17 -1.82 -8.97
N ASP A 18 -0.60 -2.23 -7.85
CA ASP A 18 -1.35 -2.93 -6.80
C ASP A 18 -1.26 -2.17 -5.47
N ALA A 19 -2.37 -1.51 -5.12
CA ALA A 19 -2.53 -0.79 -3.87
C ALA A 19 -2.44 -1.73 -2.66
N SER A 20 -2.87 -2.99 -2.79
CA SER A 20 -2.85 -3.95 -1.70
C SER A 20 -1.41 -4.31 -1.30
N ALA A 21 -0.53 -4.58 -2.25
CA ALA A 21 0.90 -4.77 -2.00
C ALA A 21 1.53 -3.53 -1.34
N ALA A 22 1.19 -2.31 -1.78
CA ALA A 22 1.69 -1.10 -1.13
C ALA A 22 1.26 -0.98 0.33
N ALA A 23 0.00 -1.33 0.65
CA ALA A 23 -0.54 -1.28 2.00
C ALA A 23 0.15 -2.30 2.92
N ILE A 24 0.31 -3.54 2.44
CA ILE A 24 1.03 -4.63 3.15
C ILE A 24 2.48 -4.21 3.41
N MET A 25 3.19 -3.74 2.38
CA MET A 25 4.58 -3.28 2.50
C MET A 25 4.70 -2.14 3.51
N ALA A 26 3.79 -1.16 3.49
CA ALA A 26 3.82 -0.05 4.42
C ALA A 26 3.66 -0.53 5.87
N SER A 27 2.69 -1.43 6.12
CA SER A 27 2.49 -2.01 7.46
C SER A 27 3.73 -2.78 7.94
N ALA A 28 4.31 -3.60 7.08
CA ALA A 28 5.49 -4.41 7.37
C ALA A 28 6.74 -3.55 7.60
N PHE A 29 6.98 -2.54 6.77
CA PHE A 29 8.16 -1.68 6.89
C PHE A 29 8.14 -0.79 8.13
N ILE A 30 6.97 -0.34 8.57
CA ILE A 30 6.86 0.38 9.85
C ILE A 30 7.25 -0.54 11.01
N GLU A 31 6.77 -1.78 11.01
CA GLU A 31 7.12 -2.75 12.04
C GLU A 31 8.59 -3.17 11.95
N LEU A 32 9.12 -3.45 10.76
CA LEU A 32 10.53 -3.81 10.59
C LEU A 32 11.46 -2.70 11.10
N SER A 33 11.06 -1.43 10.96
CA SER A 33 11.87 -0.29 11.41
C SER A 33 12.10 -0.22 12.92
N VAL A 34 11.29 -0.91 13.75
CA VAL A 34 11.54 -0.99 15.20
C VAL A 34 12.54 -2.09 15.58
N TYR A 35 12.88 -2.99 14.64
CA TYR A 35 13.82 -4.09 14.89
C TYR A 35 15.14 -3.96 14.12
N ALA A 36 15.13 -3.29 12.97
CA ALA A 36 16.27 -3.23 12.06
C ALA A 36 17.35 -2.21 12.49
N GLU A 37 18.56 -2.39 11.94
CA GLU A 37 19.65 -1.42 12.06
C GLU A 37 19.28 -0.04 11.48
N THR A 38 19.94 1.02 11.94
CA THR A 38 19.53 2.41 11.69
C THR A 38 19.35 2.77 10.20
N ASN A 39 20.22 2.27 9.32
CA ASN A 39 20.15 2.50 7.87
C ASN A 39 18.92 1.82 7.25
N ILE A 40 18.69 0.55 7.55
CA ILE A 40 17.54 -0.22 7.05
C ILE A 40 16.24 0.31 7.63
N ALA A 41 16.21 0.61 8.94
CA ALA A 41 15.06 1.20 9.60
C ALA A 41 14.64 2.52 8.94
N LYS A 42 15.60 3.39 8.62
CA LYS A 42 15.34 4.64 7.90
C LYS A 42 14.79 4.40 6.50
N LEU A 43 15.38 3.48 5.74
CA LEU A 43 14.91 3.14 4.39
C LEU A 43 13.47 2.60 4.41
N CYS A 44 13.17 1.69 5.33
CA CYS A 44 11.82 1.14 5.52
C CYS A 44 10.81 2.23 5.85
N LEU A 45 11.11 3.10 6.83
CA LEU A 45 10.20 4.18 7.23
C LEU A 45 9.94 5.19 6.12
N GLU A 46 10.97 5.60 5.39
CA GLU A 46 10.80 6.53 4.28
C GLU A 46 9.99 5.89 3.14
N THR A 47 10.20 4.61 2.85
CA THR A 47 9.38 3.87 1.88
C THR A 47 7.92 3.79 2.32
N ALA A 48 7.67 3.43 3.58
CA ALA A 48 6.32 3.35 4.15
C ALA A 48 5.61 4.70 4.16
N LYS A 49 6.31 5.80 4.50
CA LYS A 49 5.78 7.17 4.42
C LYS A 49 5.30 7.51 3.02
N ILE A 50 6.12 7.23 2.01
CA ILE A 50 5.76 7.53 0.62
C ILE A 50 4.58 6.64 0.20
N GLN A 51 4.54 5.37 0.60
CA GLN A 51 3.40 4.48 0.36
C GLN A 51 2.10 5.02 0.97
N ILE A 52 2.09 5.30 2.28
CA ILE A 52 0.91 5.86 2.96
C ILE A 52 0.48 7.17 2.30
N LYS A 53 1.41 8.09 2.03
CA LYS A 53 1.08 9.37 1.39
C LYS A 53 0.48 9.20 -0.01
N THR A 54 1.00 8.26 -0.81
CA THR A 54 0.44 7.94 -2.13
C THR A 54 -0.95 7.30 -2.01
N LEU A 55 -1.12 6.32 -1.11
CA LEU A 55 -2.40 5.64 -0.89
C LEU A 55 -3.49 6.58 -0.35
N SER A 56 -3.09 7.61 0.41
CA SER A 56 -3.98 8.67 0.90
C SER A 56 -4.26 9.79 -0.12
N SER A 57 -3.79 9.68 -1.37
CA SER A 57 -4.06 10.68 -2.41
C SER A 57 -5.42 10.42 -3.07
N PRO A 58 -6.02 11.41 -3.75
CA PRO A 58 -7.26 11.20 -4.52
C PRO A 58 -7.15 10.12 -5.61
N GLU A 59 -5.93 9.78 -6.04
CA GLU A 59 -5.70 8.70 -7.01
C GLU A 59 -6.07 7.34 -6.40
N TYR A 60 -5.73 7.07 -5.15
CA TYR A 60 -5.94 5.75 -4.51
C TYR A 60 -7.03 5.75 -3.45
N LEU A 61 -7.21 6.84 -2.70
CA LEU A 61 -8.21 6.95 -1.66
C LEU A 61 -9.58 7.25 -2.28
N SER A 62 -10.59 6.50 -1.86
CA SER A 62 -11.97 6.70 -2.29
C SER A 62 -12.58 7.92 -1.60
N GLU A 63 -13.43 8.65 -2.31
CA GLU A 63 -14.25 9.68 -1.68
C GLU A 63 -15.33 9.02 -0.80
N PRO A 64 -15.77 9.67 0.29
CA PRO A 64 -16.82 9.14 1.15
C PRO A 64 -18.09 8.76 0.36
N ASN A 65 -18.68 7.60 0.69
CA ASN A 65 -19.87 7.04 0.03
C ASN A 65 -19.68 6.66 -1.45
N THR A 66 -18.43 6.51 -1.92
CA THR A 66 -18.12 5.98 -3.26
C THR A 66 -17.48 4.59 -3.15
N ASN A 67 -17.12 3.97 -4.28
CA ASN A 67 -16.35 2.72 -4.35
C ASN A 67 -16.92 1.58 -3.46
N CYS A 68 -18.25 1.45 -3.38
CA CYS A 68 -18.93 0.48 -2.51
C CYS A 68 -18.48 0.51 -1.03
N ASN A 69 -18.05 1.68 -0.55
CA ASN A 69 -17.49 1.93 0.79
C ASN A 69 -16.14 1.26 1.09
N PHE A 70 -15.43 0.79 0.07
CA PHE A 70 -14.02 0.45 0.21
C PHE A 70 -13.18 1.72 0.35
N ILE A 71 -12.07 1.63 1.09
CA ILE A 71 -11.18 2.75 1.36
C ILE A 71 -10.27 3.00 0.16
N LEU A 72 -9.61 1.96 -0.35
CA LEU A 72 -8.65 2.06 -1.44
C LEU A 72 -9.19 1.56 -2.79
N LYS A 73 -8.68 2.18 -3.85
CA LYS A 73 -8.85 1.79 -5.26
C LYS A 73 -7.59 1.06 -5.76
N HIS A 74 -7.66 0.53 -6.98
CA HIS A 74 -6.49 0.09 -7.76
C HIS A 74 -5.66 -1.04 -7.15
N SER A 75 -6.30 -2.12 -6.70
CA SER A 75 -5.61 -3.36 -6.35
C SER A 75 -5.72 -4.40 -7.46
N VAL A 76 -4.80 -5.36 -7.48
CA VAL A 76 -4.78 -6.47 -8.45
C VAL A 76 -4.63 -7.79 -7.69
N GLY A 77 -5.63 -8.67 -7.76
CA GLY A 77 -5.66 -9.97 -7.09
C GLY A 77 -5.03 -11.09 -7.92
N ASN A 78 -5.59 -11.37 -9.11
CA ASN A 78 -5.12 -12.46 -9.98
C ASN A 78 -5.11 -12.04 -11.46
N TYR A 79 -4.07 -11.31 -11.86
CA TYR A 79 -3.92 -10.85 -13.25
C TYR A 79 -3.87 -12.00 -14.27
N PRO A 80 -3.06 -13.07 -14.10
CA PRO A 80 -3.02 -14.19 -15.06
C PRO A 80 -4.36 -14.95 -15.16
N GLY A 81 -5.08 -15.07 -14.04
CA GLY A 81 -6.39 -15.71 -13.97
C GLY A 81 -7.57 -14.80 -14.31
N LYS A 82 -7.33 -13.53 -14.70
CA LYS A 82 -8.34 -12.52 -15.04
C LYS A 82 -9.34 -12.23 -13.91
N GLY A 83 -8.92 -12.40 -12.66
CA GLY A 83 -9.72 -12.13 -11.47
C GLY A 83 -9.23 -10.89 -10.74
N GLU A 84 -10.16 -10.07 -10.25
CA GLU A 84 -9.87 -8.94 -9.36
C GLU A 84 -8.79 -7.99 -9.94
N ILE A 85 -9.00 -7.53 -11.17
CA ILE A 85 -8.06 -6.62 -11.86
C ILE A 85 -8.55 -5.18 -11.73
N ASP A 86 -7.73 -4.32 -11.13
CA ASP A 86 -7.99 -2.90 -10.94
C ASP A 86 -9.30 -2.61 -10.16
N VAL A 87 -9.43 -3.29 -9.01
CA VAL A 87 -10.62 -3.22 -8.15
C VAL A 87 -10.23 -2.93 -6.69
N PRO A 88 -11.17 -2.49 -5.84
CA PRO A 88 -10.95 -2.51 -4.40
C PRO A 88 -10.86 -3.94 -3.85
N LEU A 89 -10.03 -4.14 -2.82
CA LEU A 89 -9.86 -5.43 -2.15
C LEU A 89 -9.85 -5.25 -0.62
N THR A 90 -10.60 -6.09 0.09
CA THR A 90 -10.80 -5.93 1.55
C THR A 90 -9.49 -5.99 2.34
N TYR A 91 -8.53 -6.79 1.89
CA TYR A 91 -7.22 -6.88 2.53
C TYR A 91 -6.35 -5.64 2.27
N ALA A 92 -6.54 -4.93 1.16
CA ALA A 92 -5.88 -3.64 0.93
C ALA A 92 -6.30 -2.63 2.02
N ASP A 93 -7.60 -2.53 2.28
CA ASP A 93 -8.17 -1.63 3.29
C ASP A 93 -7.69 -2.00 4.70
N TYR A 94 -7.70 -3.30 5.04
CA TYR A 94 -7.22 -3.78 6.33
C TYR A 94 -5.77 -3.35 6.59
N TYR A 95 -4.85 -3.67 5.67
CA TYR A 95 -3.44 -3.37 5.85
C TYR A 95 -3.15 -1.87 5.75
N TYR A 96 -3.96 -1.11 5.00
CA TYR A 96 -3.84 0.35 4.97
C TYR A 96 -4.17 0.96 6.33
N VAL A 97 -5.29 0.57 6.94
CA VAL A 97 -5.66 1.03 8.28
C VAL A 97 -4.63 0.56 9.32
N GLU A 98 -4.15 -0.69 9.22
CA GLU A 98 -3.09 -1.20 10.10
C GLU A 98 -1.82 -0.36 9.98
N ALA A 99 -1.38 -0.03 8.76
CA ALA A 99 -0.23 0.82 8.50
C ALA A 99 -0.41 2.21 9.13
N LEU A 100 -1.59 2.84 9.00
CA LEU A 100 -1.89 4.12 9.65
C LEU A 100 -1.83 4.04 11.17
N VAL A 101 -2.39 2.98 11.77
CA VAL A 101 -2.37 2.76 13.23
C VAL A 101 -0.94 2.54 13.72
N ARG A 102 -0.16 1.71 13.04
CA ARG A 102 1.27 1.47 13.35
C ARG A 102 2.09 2.75 13.20
N TYR A 103 1.88 3.51 12.13
CA TYR A 103 2.57 4.78 11.91
C TYR A 103 2.28 5.78 13.04
N LYS A 104 1.01 5.90 13.43
CA LYS A 104 0.61 6.71 14.59
C LYS A 104 1.30 6.25 15.87
N LYS A 105 1.39 4.94 16.12
CA LYS A 105 1.97 4.37 17.34
C LYS A 105 3.50 4.52 17.41
N TYR A 106 4.21 4.18 16.35
CA TYR A 106 5.68 4.03 16.37
C TYR A 106 6.44 5.23 15.81
N VAL A 107 5.77 6.13 15.06
CA VAL A 107 6.42 7.28 14.41
C VAL A 107 5.92 8.61 14.97
N LEU A 108 4.60 8.79 15.11
CA LEU A 108 4.04 10.09 15.55
C LEU A 108 3.95 10.27 17.07
N LYS A 109 3.90 9.17 17.83
CA LYS A 109 3.84 9.18 19.30
C LYS A 109 5.20 8.94 19.98
N LYS A 110 6.30 9.02 19.22
CA LYS A 110 7.66 9.02 19.77
C LYS A 110 8.02 10.39 20.32
#